data_AF-A0A1H2DNK2-F1
#
_entry.id   AF-A0A1H2DNK2-F1
#
_cell.length_a   1.000
_cell.length_b   1.000
_cell.length_c   1.000
_cell.angle_alpha   90.00
_cell.angle_beta   90.00
_cell.angle_gamma   90.00
#
_symmetry.space_group_name_H-M   'P 1'
#
loop_
_entity.id
_entity.type
_entity.pdbx_description
1 polymer ?
#
loop_
_entity_poly.entity_id
_entity_poly.type
_entity_poly.pdbx_seq_one_letter_code
_entity_poly.pdbx_strand_id
1 'polypeptide(L)' 'MFKMTGEFLKLLGIDSQRVRIEWISSAEGTRFAEVANEFTQTIKALGPANIQKVA' A
#
# COMPACT_ATOMS: atom_id res chain seq x y z
N MET A 1 -6.28 1.15 14.61
CA MET A 1 -7.02 0.74 13.40
C MET A 1 -6.10 0.24 12.31
N PHE A 2 -5.14 1.03 11.80
CA PHE A 2 -4.21 0.56 10.76
C PHE A 2 -3.29 -0.59 11.16
N LYS A 3 -2.79 -0.60 12.40
CA LYS A 3 -1.99 -1.71 12.95
C LYS A 3 -2.71 -3.05 12.84
N MET A 4 -4.01 -3.08 13.11
CA MET A 4 -4.83 -4.30 13.02
C MET A 4 -4.98 -4.77 11.57
N THR A 5 -5.15 -3.84 10.62
CA THR A 5 -5.13 -4.15 9.19
C THR A 5 -3.81 -4.79 8.77
N GLY A 6 -2.67 -4.23 9.23
CA GLY A 6 -1.36 -4.79 8.94
C GLY A 6 -1.20 -6.23 9.45
N GLU A 7 -1.63 -6.52 10.68
CA GLU A 7 -1.63 -7.90 11.22
C GLU A 7 -2.58 -8.82 10.45
N PHE A 8 -3.76 -8.34 10.05
CA PHE A 8 -4.70 -9.13 9.24
C PHE A 8 -4.15 -9.46 7.85
N LEU A 9 -3.48 -8.52 7.20
CA LEU A 9 -2.83 -8.77 5.89
C LEU A 9 -1.77 -9.86 6.01
N LYS A 10 -0.97 -9.86 7.08
CA LYS A 10 0.00 -10.93 7.36
C LYS A 10 -0.68 -12.29 7.51
N LEU A 11 -1.82 -12.36 8.23
CA LEU A 11 -2.59 -13.60 8.38
C LEU A 11 -3.11 -14.14 7.03
N LEU A 12 -3.41 -13.24 6.09
CA LEU A 12 -3.82 -13.60 4.73
C LEU A 12 -2.65 -13.92 3.79
N GLY A 13 -1.41 -13.88 4.27
CA GLY A 13 -0.21 -14.05 3.44
C GLY A 13 0.06 -12.88 2.48
N ILE A 14 -0.54 -11.72 2.74
CA ILE A 14 -0.33 -10.50 1.95
C ILE A 14 0.79 -9.69 2.62
N ASP A 15 1.79 -9.31 1.84
CA ASP A 15 2.85 -8.44 2.31
C ASP A 15 2.28 -7.09 2.78
N SER A 16 2.50 -6.75 4.05
CA SER A 16 2.00 -5.52 4.68
C SER A 16 2.51 -4.25 3.99
N GLN A 17 3.65 -4.29 3.28
CA GLN A 17 4.16 -3.17 2.49
C GLN A 17 3.26 -2.82 1.30
N ARG A 18 2.32 -3.70 0.93
CA ARG A 18 1.34 -3.43 -0.13
C ARG A 18 0.22 -2.47 0.28
N VAL A 19 0.17 -2.07 1.55
CA VAL A 19 -0.78 -1.07 2.05
C VAL A 19 -0.04 -0.03 2.86
N ARG A 20 -0.24 1.24 2.54
CA ARG A 20 0.36 2.39 3.22
C ARG A 20 -0.72 3.45 3.46
N ILE A 21 -0.67 4.10 4.61
CA ILE A 21 -1.48 5.29 4.90
C ILE A 21 -0.56 6.50 4.91
N GLU A 22 -0.96 7.55 4.20
CA GLU A 22 -0.30 8.84 4.19
C GLU A 22 -1.34 9.93 4.36
N TRP A 23 -0.97 10.96 5.14
CA TRP A 23 -1.81 12.12 5.38
C TRP A 23 -1.28 13.27 4.54
N ILE A 24 -2.06 13.70 3.55
CA ILE A 24 -1.67 14.74 2.60
C ILE A 24 -2.83 15.74 2.51
N SER A 25 -2.54 17.02 2.74
CA SER A 25 -3.51 18.10 2.62
C SER A 25 -3.88 18.36 1.16
N SER A 26 -5.04 18.97 0.92
CA SER A 26 -5.47 19.39 -0.42
C SER A 26 -4.54 20.44 -1.06
N ALA A 27 -3.71 21.13 -0.26
CA ALA A 27 -2.72 22.08 -0.75
C ALA A 27 -1.39 21.42 -1.17
N GLU A 28 -1.17 20.14 -0.86
CA GLU A 28 0.12 19.46 -1.00
C GLU A 28 0.18 18.56 -2.25
N GLY A 29 -0.23 19.09 -3.41
CA GLY A 29 -0.30 18.34 -4.66
C GLY A 29 1.04 17.71 -5.07
N THR A 30 2.16 18.43 -4.92
CA THR A 30 3.50 17.91 -5.22
C THR A 30 3.84 16.72 -4.33
N ARG A 31 3.54 16.80 -3.03
CA ARG A 31 3.78 15.72 -2.08
C ARG A 31 2.97 14.47 -2.41
N PHE A 32 1.70 14.65 -2.82
CA PHE A 32 0.89 13.55 -3.30
C PHE A 32 1.53 12.83 -4.49
N ALA A 33 1.99 13.58 -5.50
CA ALA A 33 2.64 13.00 -6.67
C ALA A 33 3.92 12.24 -6.30
N GLU A 34 4.76 12.78 -5.42
CA GLU A 34 5.97 12.11 -4.92
C GLU A 34 5.65 10.80 -4.22
N VAL A 35 4.72 10.82 -3.25
CA VAL A 35 4.31 9.65 -2.47
C VAL A 35 3.69 8.59 -3.37
N ALA A 36 2.82 8.99 -4.31
CA ALA A 36 2.19 8.07 -5.25
C ALA A 36 3.23 7.40 -6.16
N ASN A 37 4.21 8.16 -6.65
CA ASN A 37 5.30 7.64 -7.46
C ASN A 37 6.18 6.68 -6.67
N GLU A 38 6.62 7.06 -5.48
CA GLU A 38 7.43 6.22 -4.57
C GLU A 38 6.72 4.89 -4.28
N PHE A 39 5.46 4.97 -3.84
CA PHE A 39 4.68 3.79 -3.51
C PHE A 39 4.43 2.90 -4.74
N THR A 40 4.22 3.50 -5.91
CA THR A 40 4.13 2.75 -7.17
C THR A 40 5.42 1.96 -7.44
N GLN A 41 6.60 2.54 -7.19
CA GLN A 41 7.87 1.81 -7.32
C GLN A 41 7.98 0.68 -6.29
N THR A 42 7.55 0.89 -5.05
CA THR A 42 7.48 -0.17 -4.02
C THR A 42 6.63 -1.35 -4.51
N ILE A 43 5.42 -1.09 -5.02
CA ILE A 43 4.54 -2.15 -5.51
C ILE A 43 5.13 -2.87 -6.72
N LYS A 44 5.78 -2.15 -7.65
CA LYS A 44 6.47 -2.76 -8.79
C LYS A 44 7.60 -3.67 -8.33
N ALA A 45 8.40 -3.26 -7.35
CA ALA A 45 9.49 -4.05 -6.80
C ALA A 45 9.01 -5.32 -6.09
N LEU A 46 7.85 -5.26 -5.40
CA LEU A 46 7.21 -6.43 -4.78
C LEU A 46 6.59 -7.40 -5.80
N GLY A 47 6.43 -6.98 -7.05
CA GLY A 47 5.82 -7.78 -8.11
C GLY A 47 4.32 -8.02 -7.91
N PRO A 48 3.70 -8.86 -8.76
CA PRO A 48 2.28 -9.20 -8.69
C PRO A 48 1.87 -9.71 -7.31
N ALA A 49 0.68 -9.32 -6.85
CA ALA A 49 0.12 -9.87 -5.63
C ALA A 49 -0.45 -11.26 -5.91
N ASN A 50 0.09 -12.30 -5.26
CA ASN A 50 -0.38 -13.68 -5.36
C ASN A 50 -1.64 -13.89 -4.50
N ILE A 51 -2.71 -13.15 -4.80
CA ILE A 51 -3.99 -13.23 -4.10
C ILE A 51 -4.95 -14.05 -4.96
N GLN A 52 -5.65 -15.01 -4.34
CA GLN A 52 -6.69 -15.76 -5.04
C GLN A 52 -7.82 -14.82 -5.46
N LYS A 53 -8.16 -14.82 -6.76
CA LYS A 53 -9.36 -14.15 -7.24
C LYS A 53 -10.56 -14.93 -6.73
N VAL A 54 -11.34 -14.32 -5.84
CA VAL A 54 -12.67 -14.82 -5.51
C VAL A 54 -13.57 -14.41 -6.67
N ALA A 55 -14.20 -15.39 -7.33
CA ALA A 55 -15.13 -15.19 -8.44
C ALA A 55 -16.46 -14.59 -7.96
#